data_AF-A0A845U862-F1
#
_entry.id   AF-A0A845U862-F1
#
_cell.length_a   1.000
_cell.length_b   1.000
_cell.length_c   1.000
_cell.angle_alpha   90.00
_cell.angle_beta   90.00
_cell.angle_gamma   90.00
#
_symmetry.space_group_name_H-M   'P 1'
#
loop_
_entity.id
_entity.type
_entity.pdbx_description
1 polymer ?
#
loop_
_entity_poly.entity_id
_entity_poly.type
_entity_poly.pdbx_seq_one_letter_code
_entity_poly.pdbx_strand_id
1 'polypeptide(L)'
;MKQSWTLTKFRIMLAMRNRAFLFFGVIIPVALLFLFAAIFGRGGGRAVAYVLASILAMTVMGSFWGLSQQLVIFREQGILRRFRLAPAGAGAMLASSIFSNLVLTLPAVAIEMALARWVLHMPSWGNLAGVFVMVTLGGATFATLGLVVASVANSMMETQVINQLLWLAFMLLSGVTVPLPTLPAWLQTVALYLPATYLVTGLQRALLDSAGPSQLGAEILSLGGSTLIAFFISRQIFRWEPEEKLPSSAKTWTLAALIPFLLLGMWETRDGQRRAQARSIFRSTYEAPQRKQQNKPAPDAPAAPAPPAPGSGVRPE
;
A
#
# COMPACT_ATOMS: atom_id res chain seq x y z
N MET A 1 -2.19 -21.14 -22.97
CA MET A 1 -2.53 -21.45 -21.56
C MET A 1 -1.57 -22.43 -20.89
N LYS A 2 -1.27 -23.61 -21.47
CA LYS A 2 -0.29 -24.55 -20.85
C LYS A 2 1.13 -23.98 -20.74
N GLN A 3 1.58 -23.23 -21.75
CA GLN A 3 2.91 -22.59 -21.75
C GLN A 3 3.06 -21.46 -20.71
N SER A 4 2.03 -20.64 -20.52
CA SER A 4 2.04 -19.57 -19.50
C SER A 4 2.12 -20.12 -18.08
N TRP A 5 1.48 -21.27 -17.83
CA TRP A 5 1.55 -21.95 -16.53
C TRP A 5 2.96 -22.48 -16.22
N THR A 6 3.62 -23.10 -17.20
CA THR A 6 4.99 -23.61 -17.03
C THR A 6 5.96 -22.49 -16.68
N LEU A 7 5.84 -21.33 -17.35
CA LEU A 7 6.66 -20.14 -17.07
C LEU A 7 6.42 -19.59 -15.66
N THR A 8 5.16 -19.51 -15.24
CA THR A 8 4.80 -19.10 -13.87
C THR A 8 5.43 -20.04 -12.84
N LYS A 9 5.32 -21.36 -13.04
CA LYS A 9 5.84 -22.37 -12.11
C LYS A 9 7.37 -22.27 -11.96
N PHE A 10 8.12 -22.18 -13.07
CA PHE A 10 9.57 -22.02 -13.02
C PHE A 10 10.00 -20.75 -12.27
N ARG A 11 9.29 -19.64 -12.48
CA ARG A 11 9.56 -18.37 -11.77
C ARG A 11 9.30 -18.47 -10.27
N ILE A 12 8.20 -19.10 -9.86
CA ILE A 12 7.91 -19.32 -8.44
C ILE A 12 9.00 -20.19 -7.81
N MET A 13 9.43 -21.27 -8.48
CA MET A 13 10.51 -22.12 -7.96
C MET A 13 11.85 -21.39 -7.84
N LEU A 14 12.19 -20.52 -8.80
CA LEU A 14 13.41 -19.70 -8.72
C LEU A 14 13.33 -18.66 -7.60
N ALA A 15 12.18 -18.00 -7.45
CA ALA A 15 11.96 -17.01 -6.41
C ALA A 15 12.03 -17.62 -5.00
N MET A 16 11.44 -18.81 -4.80
CA MET A 16 11.53 -19.54 -3.52
C MET A 16 12.95 -19.98 -3.16
N ARG A 17 13.85 -20.12 -4.14
CA ARG A 17 15.28 -20.42 -3.90
C ARG A 17 16.10 -19.16 -3.64
N ASN A 18 15.56 -17.98 -3.92
CA ASN A 18 16.22 -16.71 -3.64
C ASN A 18 15.99 -16.30 -2.17
N ARG A 19 16.96 -16.61 -1.31
CA ARG A 19 16.93 -16.27 0.12
C ARG A 19 16.74 -14.77 0.37
N ALA A 20 17.31 -13.92 -0.49
CA ALA A 20 17.16 -12.47 -0.36
C ALA A 20 15.71 -12.04 -0.62
N PHE A 21 15.06 -12.60 -1.64
CA PHE A 21 13.65 -12.30 -1.93
C PHE A 21 12.73 -12.69 -0.76
N LEU A 22 12.95 -13.86 -0.15
CA LEU A 22 12.18 -14.29 1.03
C LEU A 22 12.46 -13.41 2.25
N PHE A 23 13.72 -13.04 2.47
CA PHE A 23 14.11 -12.18 3.57
C PHE A 23 13.49 -10.78 3.46
N PHE A 24 13.67 -10.12 2.31
CA PHE A 24 13.14 -8.76 2.11
C PHE A 24 11.63 -8.72 1.89
N GLY A 25 11.05 -9.75 1.28
CA GLY A 25 9.62 -9.82 0.96
C GLY A 25 8.74 -10.32 2.10
N VAL A 26 9.29 -11.03 3.09
CA VAL A 26 8.51 -11.59 4.21
C VAL A 26 9.05 -11.13 5.56
N ILE A 27 10.34 -11.31 5.81
CA ILE A 27 10.92 -11.06 7.15
C ILE A 27 10.88 -9.57 7.49
N ILE A 28 11.27 -8.68 6.57
CA ILE A 28 11.24 -7.23 6.84
C ILE A 28 9.81 -6.71 7.08
N PRO A 29 8.81 -6.98 6.22
CA PRO A 29 7.44 -6.55 6.49
C PRO A 29 6.88 -7.06 7.81
N VAL A 30 7.15 -8.33 8.15
CA VAL A 30 6.76 -8.90 9.45
C VAL A 30 7.47 -8.19 10.60
N ALA A 31 8.78 -7.92 10.50
CA ALA A 31 9.50 -7.18 11.51
C ALA A 31 8.95 -5.75 11.67
N LEU A 32 8.61 -5.09 10.56
CA LEU A 32 7.96 -3.78 10.55
C LEU A 32 6.56 -3.83 11.18
N LEU A 33 5.78 -4.90 10.95
CA LEU A 33 4.49 -5.12 11.61
C LEU A 33 4.64 -5.12 13.12
N PHE A 34 5.59 -5.89 13.66
CA PHE A 34 5.84 -5.90 15.10
C PHE A 34 6.35 -4.55 15.62
N LEU A 35 7.28 -3.91 14.90
CA LEU A 35 7.82 -2.61 15.27
C LEU A 35 6.71 -1.55 15.32
N PHE A 36 5.91 -1.42 14.26
CA PHE A 36 4.84 -0.44 14.19
C PHE A 36 3.71 -0.78 15.16
N ALA A 37 3.41 -2.06 15.39
CA ALA A 37 2.43 -2.45 16.40
C ALA A 37 2.92 -2.12 17.82
N ALA A 38 4.22 -2.25 18.10
CA ALA A 38 4.78 -1.88 19.40
C ALA A 38 4.72 -0.36 19.66
N ILE A 39 4.88 0.45 18.61
CA ILE A 39 4.86 1.92 18.69
C ILE A 39 3.42 2.46 18.67
N PHE A 40 2.64 2.04 17.68
CA PHE A 40 1.32 2.60 17.34
C PHE A 40 0.14 1.69 17.68
N GLY A 41 0.37 0.42 18.00
CA GLY A 41 -0.69 -0.54 18.38
C GLY A 41 -1.17 -0.40 19.83
N ARG A 42 -0.56 0.49 20.63
CA ARG A 42 -0.93 0.75 22.03
C ARG A 42 -2.37 1.26 22.23
N GLY A 43 -3.04 1.69 21.16
CA GLY A 43 -4.47 2.04 21.15
C GLY A 43 -5.44 0.85 21.19
N GLY A 44 -4.93 -0.38 21.34
CA GLY A 44 -5.73 -1.61 21.40
C GLY A 44 -5.90 -2.27 20.04
N GLY A 45 -6.72 -3.32 20.00
CA GLY A 45 -6.86 -4.19 18.82
C GLY A 45 -7.26 -3.47 17.52
N ARG A 46 -8.00 -2.36 17.59
CA ARG A 46 -8.34 -1.53 16.42
C ARG A 46 -7.13 -0.75 15.88
N ALA A 47 -6.22 -0.31 16.75
CA ALA A 47 -4.97 0.32 16.33
C ALA A 47 -4.02 -0.68 15.67
N VAL A 48 -3.99 -1.93 16.15
CA VAL A 48 -3.27 -3.03 15.48
C VAL A 48 -3.81 -3.26 14.05
N ALA A 49 -5.14 -3.24 13.87
CA ALA A 49 -5.75 -3.36 12.54
C ALA A 49 -5.35 -2.21 11.60
N TYR A 50 -5.25 -0.97 12.12
CA TYR A 50 -4.79 0.20 11.35
C TYR A 50 -3.32 0.08 10.93
N VAL A 51 -2.46 -0.36 11.85
CA VAL A 51 -1.05 -0.65 11.55
C VAL A 51 -0.95 -1.75 10.50
N LEU A 52 -1.67 -2.86 10.68
CA LEU A 52 -1.70 -3.95 9.71
C LEU A 52 -2.11 -3.47 8.32
N ALA A 53 -3.17 -2.67 8.20
CA ALA A 53 -3.59 -2.12 6.91
C ALA A 53 -2.47 -1.35 6.21
N SER A 54 -1.68 -0.59 6.99
CA SER A 54 -0.56 0.19 6.49
C SER A 54 0.58 -0.73 6.03
N ILE A 55 0.95 -1.73 6.84
CA ILE A 55 2.02 -2.69 6.51
C ILE A 55 1.64 -3.54 5.29
N LEU A 56 0.41 -4.07 5.23
CA LEU A 56 -0.09 -4.79 4.05
C LEU A 56 0.01 -3.93 2.79
N ALA A 57 -0.34 -2.64 2.89
CA ALA A 57 -0.22 -1.71 1.78
C ALA A 57 1.25 -1.55 1.36
N MET A 58 2.19 -1.42 2.30
CA MET A 58 3.63 -1.37 2.00
C MET A 58 4.13 -2.65 1.33
N THR A 59 3.73 -3.82 1.82
CA THR A 59 4.07 -5.14 1.25
C THR A 59 3.58 -5.25 -0.19
N VAL A 60 2.32 -4.89 -0.44
CA VAL A 60 1.71 -4.90 -1.78
C VAL A 60 2.33 -3.85 -2.70
N MET A 61 2.64 -2.65 -2.19
CA MET A 61 3.37 -1.63 -2.95
C MET A 61 4.72 -2.17 -3.41
N GLY A 62 5.46 -2.86 -2.53
CA GLY A 62 6.79 -3.42 -2.79
C GLY A 62 6.87 -4.36 -4.01
N SER A 63 5.74 -4.90 -4.48
CA SER A 63 5.64 -5.68 -5.72
C SER A 63 6.26 -5.00 -6.94
N PHE A 64 6.18 -3.66 -7.05
CA PHE A 64 6.79 -2.93 -8.18
C PHE A 64 8.32 -3.04 -8.20
N TRP A 65 8.93 -3.11 -7.01
CA TRP A 65 10.36 -3.14 -6.84
C TRP A 65 10.91 -4.49 -7.32
N GLY A 66 10.32 -5.59 -6.86
CA GLY A 66 10.74 -6.93 -7.25
C GLY A 66 10.58 -7.18 -8.75
N LEU A 67 9.49 -6.70 -9.35
CA LEU A 67 9.22 -6.94 -10.77
C LEU A 67 10.10 -6.08 -11.69
N SER A 68 10.33 -4.81 -11.34
CA SER A 68 11.20 -3.92 -12.13
C SER A 68 12.63 -4.46 -12.20
N GLN A 69 13.21 -4.78 -11.04
CA GLN A 69 14.55 -5.35 -10.91
C GLN A 69 14.69 -6.67 -11.68
N GLN A 70 13.76 -7.61 -11.47
CA GLN A 70 13.82 -8.91 -12.12
C GLN A 70 13.85 -8.78 -13.65
N LEU A 71 13.02 -7.89 -14.21
CA LEU A 71 12.92 -7.73 -15.64
C LEU A 71 14.16 -7.06 -16.24
N VAL A 72 14.75 -6.09 -15.54
CA VAL A 72 16.00 -5.44 -15.95
C VAL A 72 17.17 -6.41 -15.88
N ILE A 73 17.28 -7.22 -14.82
CA ILE A 73 18.28 -8.30 -14.72
C ILE A 73 18.12 -9.29 -15.88
N PHE A 74 16.89 -9.70 -16.20
CA PHE A 74 16.66 -10.60 -17.34
C PHE A 74 17.03 -9.98 -18.68
N ARG A 75 16.88 -8.66 -18.82
CA ARG A 75 17.31 -7.93 -20.02
C ARG A 75 18.83 -7.88 -20.14
N GLU A 76 19.51 -7.51 -19.06
CA GLU A 76 20.98 -7.43 -18.99
C GLU A 76 21.63 -8.81 -19.22
N GLN A 77 21.02 -9.89 -18.71
CA GLN A 77 21.49 -11.26 -18.90
C GLN A 77 21.11 -11.86 -20.27
N GLY A 78 20.46 -11.11 -21.15
CA GLY A 78 20.00 -11.59 -22.46
C GLY A 78 18.93 -12.69 -22.40
N ILE A 79 18.31 -12.91 -21.23
CA ILE A 79 17.25 -13.90 -21.03
C ILE A 79 15.99 -13.48 -21.82
N LEU A 80 15.70 -12.18 -21.89
CA LEU A 80 14.57 -11.66 -22.67
C LEU A 80 14.67 -11.98 -24.16
N ARG A 81 15.88 -12.00 -24.75
CA ARG A 81 16.10 -12.40 -26.16
C ARG A 81 15.62 -13.83 -26.43
N ARG A 82 15.81 -14.74 -25.47
CA ARG A 82 15.34 -16.14 -25.59
C ARG A 82 13.83 -16.23 -25.49
N PHE A 83 13.20 -15.39 -24.68
CA PHE A 83 11.74 -15.31 -24.59
C PHE A 83 11.09 -14.76 -25.85
N ARG A 84 11.78 -13.91 -26.62
CA ARG A 84 11.30 -13.40 -27.91
C ARG A 84 11.09 -14.52 -28.95
N LEU A 85 11.83 -15.63 -28.83
CA LEU A 85 11.70 -16.80 -29.69
C LEU A 85 10.58 -17.75 -29.25
N ALA A 86 9.99 -17.54 -28.07
CA ALA A 86 8.86 -18.34 -27.60
C ALA A 86 7.58 -17.97 -28.38
N PRO A 87 6.65 -18.92 -28.60
CA PRO A 87 5.36 -18.63 -29.25
C PRO A 87 4.50 -17.61 -28.49
N ALA A 88 4.81 -17.37 -27.22
CA ALA A 88 4.13 -16.40 -26.37
C ALA A 88 4.70 -15.00 -26.58
N GLY A 89 3.91 -14.08 -27.14
CA GLY A 89 4.30 -12.68 -27.34
C GLY A 89 4.53 -11.89 -26.03
N ALA A 90 5.06 -10.66 -26.15
CA ALA A 90 5.41 -9.77 -25.03
C ALA A 90 4.33 -9.68 -23.95
N GLY A 91 3.08 -9.46 -24.36
CA GLY A 91 1.95 -9.29 -23.43
C GLY A 91 1.71 -10.51 -22.54
N ALA A 92 1.88 -11.74 -23.07
CA ALA A 92 1.74 -12.97 -22.29
C ALA A 92 2.89 -13.15 -21.28
N MET A 93 4.10 -12.70 -21.64
CA MET A 93 5.23 -12.70 -20.72
C MET A 93 5.06 -11.66 -19.61
N LEU A 94 4.61 -10.45 -19.93
CA LEU A 94 4.35 -9.40 -18.94
C LEU A 94 3.21 -9.82 -18.00
N ALA A 95 2.11 -10.35 -18.53
CA ALA A 95 0.99 -10.85 -17.74
C ALA A 95 1.40 -12.02 -16.81
N SER A 96 2.20 -12.97 -17.30
CA SER A 96 2.70 -14.06 -16.43
C SER A 96 3.63 -13.54 -15.33
N SER A 97 4.40 -12.48 -15.61
CA SER A 97 5.25 -11.83 -14.61
C SER A 97 4.45 -11.16 -13.50
N ILE A 98 3.36 -10.47 -13.84
CA ILE A 98 2.42 -9.89 -12.86
C ILE A 98 1.79 -10.98 -12.01
N PHE A 99 1.31 -12.06 -12.64
CA PHE A 99 0.70 -13.17 -11.93
C PHE A 99 1.69 -13.87 -10.98
N SER A 100 2.93 -14.13 -11.43
CA SER A 100 3.98 -14.65 -10.55
C SER A 100 4.25 -13.73 -9.36
N ASN A 101 4.31 -12.42 -9.59
CA ASN A 101 4.52 -11.45 -8.52
C ASN A 101 3.38 -11.51 -7.48
N LEU A 102 2.13 -11.52 -7.93
CA LEU A 102 0.95 -11.67 -7.05
C LEU A 102 1.02 -12.95 -6.20
N VAL A 103 1.31 -14.09 -6.82
CA VAL A 103 1.41 -15.37 -6.11
C VAL A 103 2.52 -15.35 -5.06
N LEU A 104 3.60 -14.61 -5.29
CA LEU A 104 4.70 -14.47 -4.32
C LEU A 104 4.37 -13.49 -3.18
N THR A 105 3.52 -12.49 -3.41
CA THR A 105 3.11 -11.53 -2.38
C THR A 105 2.04 -12.09 -1.44
N LEU A 106 1.13 -12.95 -1.93
CA LEU A 106 0.02 -13.49 -1.14
C LEU A 106 0.45 -14.22 0.16
N PRO A 107 1.51 -15.05 0.18
CA PRO A 107 2.00 -15.66 1.41
C PRO A 107 2.45 -14.64 2.46
N ALA A 108 3.13 -13.57 2.06
CA ALA A 108 3.57 -12.51 2.98
C ALA A 108 2.37 -11.83 3.65
N VAL A 109 1.37 -11.46 2.84
CA VAL A 109 0.09 -10.90 3.32
C VAL A 109 -0.62 -11.86 4.28
N ALA A 110 -0.68 -13.16 3.94
CA ALA A 110 -1.31 -14.15 4.79
C ALA A 110 -0.59 -14.32 6.14
N ILE A 111 0.74 -14.29 6.15
CA ILE A 111 1.56 -14.35 7.36
C ILE A 111 1.32 -13.10 8.22
N GLU A 112 1.35 -11.91 7.64
CA GLU A 112 1.09 -10.65 8.35
C GLU A 112 -0.31 -10.64 8.98
N MET A 113 -1.34 -11.05 8.22
CA MET A 113 -2.71 -11.19 8.72
C MET A 113 -2.82 -12.18 9.89
N ALA A 114 -2.17 -13.35 9.77
CA ALA A 114 -2.16 -14.39 10.80
C ALA A 114 -1.48 -13.91 12.09
N LEU A 115 -0.31 -13.28 11.96
CA LEU A 115 0.43 -12.74 13.11
C LEU A 115 -0.33 -11.60 13.79
N ALA A 116 -0.95 -10.71 13.02
CA ALA A 116 -1.79 -9.66 13.59
C ALA A 116 -2.97 -10.24 14.38
N ARG A 117 -3.63 -11.29 13.87
CA ARG A 117 -4.76 -11.92 14.55
C ARG A 117 -4.36 -12.69 15.80
N TRP A 118 -3.33 -13.52 15.71
CA TRP A 118 -3.01 -14.51 16.75
C TRP A 118 -1.97 -14.04 17.75
N VAL A 119 -1.02 -13.19 17.33
CA VAL A 119 0.05 -12.69 18.22
C VAL A 119 -0.25 -11.28 18.72
N LEU A 120 -0.73 -10.40 17.85
CA LEU A 120 -1.03 -9.02 18.20
C LEU A 120 -2.49 -8.81 18.64
N HIS A 121 -3.26 -9.88 18.81
CA HIS A 121 -4.62 -9.88 19.34
C HIS A 121 -5.58 -8.93 18.60
N MET A 122 -5.46 -8.82 17.28
CA MET A 122 -6.43 -8.10 16.45
C MET A 122 -7.83 -8.70 16.61
N PRO A 123 -8.90 -7.88 16.78
CA PRO A 123 -10.19 -8.37 17.25
C PRO A 123 -11.01 -9.07 16.16
N SER A 124 -10.85 -8.67 14.90
CA SER A 124 -11.56 -9.25 13.75
C SER A 124 -10.61 -9.43 12.58
N TRP A 125 -11.00 -10.24 11.60
CA TRP A 125 -10.31 -10.36 10.31
C TRP A 125 -10.74 -9.28 9.31
N GLY A 126 -11.64 -8.37 9.71
CA GLY A 126 -12.36 -7.49 8.80
C GLY A 126 -13.15 -8.28 7.74
N ASN A 127 -13.24 -7.73 6.54
CA ASN A 127 -13.84 -8.38 5.40
C ASN A 127 -12.76 -8.97 4.47
N LEU A 128 -12.56 -10.29 4.56
CA LEU A 128 -11.53 -11.00 3.80
C LEU A 128 -11.69 -10.87 2.28
N ALA A 129 -12.93 -10.77 1.77
CA ALA A 129 -13.15 -10.55 0.34
C ALA A 129 -12.70 -9.15 -0.09
N GLY A 130 -12.99 -8.13 0.73
CA GLY A 130 -12.49 -6.77 0.53
C GLY A 130 -10.95 -6.72 0.54
N VAL A 131 -10.32 -7.34 1.53
CA VAL A 131 -8.84 -7.44 1.63
C VAL A 131 -8.26 -8.15 0.40
N PHE A 132 -8.82 -9.29 0.01
CA PHE A 132 -8.34 -10.06 -1.13
C PHE A 132 -8.41 -9.26 -2.45
N VAL A 133 -9.51 -8.55 -2.68
CA VAL A 133 -9.66 -7.70 -3.87
C VAL A 133 -8.66 -6.54 -3.85
N MET A 134 -8.46 -5.88 -2.71
CA MET A 134 -7.48 -4.79 -2.58
C MET A 134 -6.04 -5.27 -2.77
N VAL A 135 -5.66 -6.41 -2.17
CA VAL A 135 -4.33 -7.00 -2.33
C VAL A 135 -4.09 -7.42 -3.78
N THR A 136 -5.08 -8.02 -4.43
CA THR A 136 -4.95 -8.49 -5.82
C THR A 136 -4.85 -7.32 -6.80
N LEU A 137 -5.75 -6.34 -6.71
CA LEU A 137 -5.72 -5.16 -7.58
C LEU A 137 -4.54 -4.24 -7.28
N GLY A 138 -4.21 -4.05 -6.00
CA GLY A 138 -3.02 -3.33 -5.57
C GLY A 138 -1.77 -3.99 -6.12
N GLY A 139 -1.61 -5.29 -5.92
CA GLY A 139 -0.44 -6.03 -6.40
C GLY A 139 -0.32 -5.98 -7.92
N ALA A 140 -1.43 -6.06 -8.66
CA ALA A 140 -1.43 -5.88 -10.11
C ALA A 140 -1.04 -4.45 -10.53
N THR A 141 -1.54 -3.44 -9.81
CA THR A 141 -1.22 -2.02 -10.05
C THR A 141 0.27 -1.77 -9.85
N PHE A 142 0.82 -2.19 -8.71
CA PHE A 142 2.22 -1.95 -8.40
C PHE A 142 3.13 -2.83 -9.25
N ALA A 143 2.76 -4.07 -9.55
CA ALA A 143 3.48 -4.89 -10.52
C ALA A 143 3.57 -4.19 -11.90
N THR A 144 2.45 -3.69 -12.43
CA THR A 144 2.45 -2.99 -13.73
C THR A 144 3.23 -1.68 -13.71
N LEU A 145 3.23 -0.93 -12.60
CA LEU A 145 4.13 0.21 -12.41
C LEU A 145 5.61 -0.22 -12.44
N GLY A 146 5.94 -1.36 -11.82
CA GLY A 146 7.28 -1.94 -11.89
C GLY A 146 7.70 -2.31 -13.31
N LEU A 147 6.77 -2.79 -14.14
CA LEU A 147 7.03 -3.04 -15.55
C LEU A 147 7.29 -1.76 -16.34
N VAL A 148 6.58 -0.67 -16.03
CA VAL A 148 6.86 0.66 -16.63
C VAL A 148 8.28 1.09 -16.27
N VAL A 149 8.68 0.99 -15.00
CA VAL A 149 10.05 1.32 -14.57
C VAL A 149 11.09 0.48 -15.32
N ALA A 150 10.90 -0.84 -15.40
CA ALA A 150 11.82 -1.72 -16.14
C ALA A 150 11.92 -1.39 -17.64
N SER A 151 10.84 -0.87 -18.22
CA SER A 151 10.82 -0.50 -19.64
C SER A 151 11.60 0.79 -19.90
N VAL A 152 11.61 1.72 -18.94
CA VAL A 152 12.29 3.03 -19.06
C VAL A 152 13.75 2.96 -18.63
N ALA A 153 14.05 2.30 -17.51
CA ALA A 153 15.40 2.22 -16.97
C ALA A 153 16.33 1.48 -17.94
N ASN A 154 17.57 1.91 -18.06
CA ASN A 154 18.58 1.30 -18.93
C ASN A 154 19.48 0.32 -18.17
N SER A 155 19.66 0.53 -16.87
CA SER A 155 20.51 -0.31 -16.01
C SER A 155 19.84 -0.67 -14.70
N MET A 156 20.37 -1.69 -14.02
CA MET A 156 19.97 -2.03 -12.66
C MET A 156 20.17 -0.85 -11.69
N MET A 157 21.26 -0.08 -11.83
CA MET A 157 21.50 1.09 -10.97
C MET A 157 20.44 2.17 -11.16
N GLU A 158 20.09 2.49 -12.41
CA GLU A 158 19.02 3.44 -12.74
C GLU A 158 17.67 2.97 -12.18
N THR A 159 17.39 1.66 -12.28
CA THR A 159 16.18 1.03 -11.72
C THR A 159 16.10 1.25 -10.21
N GLN A 160 17.21 1.09 -9.48
CA GLN A 160 17.22 1.32 -8.03
C GLN A 160 16.90 2.77 -7.67
N VAL A 161 17.48 3.74 -8.40
CA VAL A 161 17.23 5.17 -8.15
C VAL A 161 15.76 5.51 -8.40
N ILE A 162 15.20 5.07 -9.54
CA ILE A 162 13.78 5.30 -9.86
C ILE A 162 12.88 4.65 -8.82
N ASN A 163 13.17 3.40 -8.44
CA ASN A 163 12.38 2.71 -7.42
C ASN A 163 12.43 3.43 -6.07
N GLN A 164 13.61 3.90 -5.66
CA GLN A 164 13.76 4.60 -4.39
C GLN A 164 12.95 5.91 -4.36
N LEU A 165 12.97 6.67 -5.45
CA LEU A 165 12.19 7.91 -5.57
C LEU A 165 10.67 7.64 -5.54
N LEU A 166 10.21 6.63 -6.29
CA LEU A 166 8.79 6.23 -6.29
C LEU A 166 8.34 5.73 -4.92
N TRP A 167 9.17 4.93 -4.25
CA TRP A 167 8.89 4.44 -2.91
C TRP A 167 8.76 5.57 -1.89
N LEU A 168 9.67 6.56 -1.93
CA LEU A 168 9.58 7.73 -1.06
C LEU A 168 8.30 8.53 -1.32
N ALA A 169 7.94 8.74 -2.60
CA ALA A 169 6.71 9.41 -2.97
C ALA A 169 5.48 8.66 -2.44
N PHE A 170 5.40 7.35 -2.62
CA PHE A 170 4.30 6.54 -2.10
C PHE A 170 4.24 6.56 -0.57
N MET A 171 5.38 6.41 0.11
CA MET A 171 5.43 6.41 1.57
C MET A 171 4.92 7.70 2.19
N LEU A 172 5.31 8.85 1.61
CA LEU A 172 5.00 10.15 2.17
C LEU A 172 3.58 10.62 1.81
N LEU A 173 3.13 10.33 0.59
CA LEU A 173 1.89 10.92 0.04
C LEU A 173 0.67 10.00 0.19
N SER A 174 0.83 8.69 0.28
CA SER A 174 -0.31 7.74 0.22
C SER A 174 -1.15 7.66 1.50
N GLY A 175 -0.69 8.25 2.59
CA GLY A 175 -1.33 8.08 3.89
C GLY A 175 -0.85 6.85 4.69
N VAL A 176 0.14 6.11 4.17
CA VAL A 176 0.61 4.85 4.78
C VAL A 176 1.53 5.05 6.00
N THR A 177 2.41 6.04 5.97
CA THR A 177 3.31 6.38 7.09
C THR A 177 2.74 7.49 7.95
N VAL A 178 2.32 8.57 7.29
CA VAL A 178 1.66 9.72 7.91
C VAL A 178 0.19 9.65 7.54
N PRO A 179 -0.74 9.56 8.50
CA PRO A 179 -2.17 9.48 8.21
C PRO A 179 -2.62 10.59 7.27
N LEU A 180 -3.36 10.24 6.21
CA LEU A 180 -3.86 11.22 5.24
C LEU A 180 -4.53 12.47 5.86
N PRO A 181 -5.32 12.36 6.96
CA PRO A 181 -5.98 13.52 7.57
C PRO A 181 -5.03 14.53 8.22
N THR A 182 -3.80 14.13 8.58
CA THR A 182 -2.83 15.00 9.24
C THR A 182 -1.94 15.77 8.26
N LEU A 183 -1.98 15.43 6.97
CA LEU A 183 -1.26 16.15 5.93
C LEU A 183 -1.87 17.55 5.69
N PRO A 184 -1.08 18.54 5.26
CA PRO A 184 -1.60 19.82 4.74
C PRO A 184 -2.62 19.62 3.60
N ALA A 185 -3.57 20.54 3.45
CA ALA A 185 -4.68 20.39 2.50
C ALA A 185 -4.23 20.22 1.03
N TRP A 186 -3.14 20.87 0.63
CA TRP A 186 -2.58 20.73 -0.71
C TRP A 186 -1.97 19.33 -0.93
N LEU A 187 -1.27 18.79 0.06
CA LEU A 187 -0.73 17.42 0.07
C LEU A 187 -1.83 16.38 0.03
N GLN A 188 -2.91 16.59 0.79
CA GLN A 188 -4.12 15.74 0.71
C GLN A 188 -4.74 15.75 -0.67
N THR A 189 -4.57 16.83 -1.45
CA THR A 189 -5.06 16.91 -2.83
C THR A 189 -4.19 16.08 -3.75
N VAL A 190 -2.87 16.26 -3.69
CA VAL A 190 -1.91 15.48 -4.48
C VAL A 190 -2.02 13.98 -4.19
N ALA A 191 -2.21 13.59 -2.93
CA ALA A 191 -2.39 12.20 -2.51
C ALA A 191 -3.53 11.50 -3.24
N LEU A 192 -4.63 12.19 -3.56
CA LEU A 192 -5.77 11.59 -4.26
C LEU A 192 -5.46 11.22 -5.71
N TYR A 193 -4.34 11.69 -6.26
CA TYR A 193 -3.86 11.29 -7.58
C TYR A 193 -2.93 10.06 -7.52
N LEU A 194 -2.69 9.46 -6.36
CA LEU A 194 -1.80 8.31 -6.25
C LEU A 194 -2.61 7.03 -6.03
N PRO A 195 -2.36 5.94 -6.79
CA PRO A 195 -3.07 4.67 -6.59
C PRO A 195 -2.76 4.08 -5.20
N ALA A 196 -1.58 4.39 -4.66
CA ALA A 196 -1.15 4.03 -3.33
C ALA A 196 -2.15 4.48 -2.25
N THR A 197 -2.75 5.66 -2.40
CA THR A 197 -3.74 6.18 -1.44
C THR A 197 -4.97 5.30 -1.39
N TYR A 198 -5.46 4.84 -2.55
CA TYR A 198 -6.65 3.99 -2.66
C TYR A 198 -6.40 2.59 -2.13
N LEU A 199 -5.18 2.07 -2.29
CA LEU A 199 -4.78 0.81 -1.65
C LEU A 199 -4.82 0.93 -0.13
N VAL A 200 -4.21 1.99 0.43
CA VAL A 200 -4.16 2.23 1.89
C VAL A 200 -5.56 2.40 2.45
N THR A 201 -6.37 3.30 1.87
CA THR A 201 -7.74 3.55 2.36
C THR A 201 -8.63 2.34 2.17
N GLY A 202 -8.48 1.59 1.07
CA GLY A 202 -9.24 0.38 0.82
C GLY A 202 -8.94 -0.74 1.83
N LEU A 203 -7.67 -0.96 2.15
CA LEU A 203 -7.26 -1.92 3.18
C LEU A 203 -7.71 -1.49 4.58
N GLN A 204 -7.62 -0.19 4.91
CA GLN A 204 -8.15 0.34 6.16
C GLN A 204 -9.65 0.11 6.27
N ARG A 205 -10.43 0.41 5.24
CA ARG A 205 -11.90 0.18 5.23
C ARG A 205 -12.25 -1.30 5.31
N ALA A 206 -11.52 -2.17 4.59
CA ALA A 206 -11.75 -3.61 4.62
C ALA A 206 -11.46 -4.21 6.00
N LEU A 207 -10.39 -3.77 6.67
CA LEU A 207 -9.97 -4.32 7.97
C LEU A 207 -10.70 -3.70 9.16
N LEU A 208 -10.95 -2.38 9.16
CA LEU A 208 -11.50 -1.67 10.31
C LEU A 208 -13.02 -1.53 10.27
N ASP A 209 -13.60 -1.36 9.08
CA ASP A 209 -15.04 -1.13 8.91
C ASP A 209 -15.73 -2.34 8.25
N SER A 210 -14.98 -3.44 8.05
CA SER A 210 -15.46 -4.67 7.40
C SER A 210 -16.06 -4.43 6.01
N ALA A 211 -15.52 -3.46 5.27
CA ALA A 211 -16.04 -3.09 3.97
C ALA A 211 -15.83 -4.20 2.93
N GLY A 212 -16.92 -4.65 2.32
CA GLY A 212 -16.88 -5.64 1.23
C GLY A 212 -16.55 -5.01 -0.13
N PRO A 213 -16.30 -5.83 -1.17
CA PRO A 213 -15.97 -5.33 -2.51
C PRO A 213 -16.99 -4.33 -3.08
N SER A 214 -18.28 -4.52 -2.81
CA SER A 214 -19.35 -3.60 -3.24
C SER A 214 -19.24 -2.19 -2.66
N GLN A 215 -18.58 -2.05 -1.51
CA GLN A 215 -18.39 -0.77 -0.80
C GLN A 215 -17.05 -0.10 -1.17
N LEU A 216 -16.17 -0.82 -1.87
CA LEU A 216 -14.83 -0.39 -2.28
C LEU A 216 -14.77 0.00 -3.77
N GLY A 217 -15.91 0.33 -4.38
CA GLY A 217 -16.00 0.56 -5.83
C GLY A 217 -15.02 1.62 -6.33
N ALA A 218 -14.82 2.69 -5.56
CA ALA A 218 -13.97 3.79 -5.97
C ALA A 218 -12.46 3.43 -5.85
N GLU A 219 -12.08 2.59 -4.89
CA GLU A 219 -10.74 2.00 -4.78
C GLU A 219 -10.48 0.97 -5.89
N ILE A 220 -11.46 0.12 -6.18
CA ILE A 220 -11.42 -0.86 -7.27
C ILE A 220 -11.25 -0.18 -8.62
N LEU A 221 -12.01 0.88 -8.89
CA LEU A 221 -11.92 1.64 -10.14
C LEU A 221 -10.57 2.32 -10.30
N SER A 222 -10.04 2.92 -9.24
CA SER A 222 -8.73 3.57 -9.27
C SER A 222 -7.61 2.57 -9.51
N LEU A 223 -7.54 1.49 -8.71
CA LEU A 223 -6.49 0.46 -8.86
C LEU A 223 -6.63 -0.30 -10.18
N GLY A 224 -7.85 -0.68 -10.55
CA GLY A 224 -8.15 -1.35 -11.82
C GLY A 224 -7.79 -0.49 -13.03
N GLY A 225 -8.21 0.78 -13.03
CA GLY A 225 -7.85 1.74 -14.06
C GLY A 225 -6.35 1.96 -14.16
N SER A 226 -5.68 2.14 -13.02
CA SER A 226 -4.21 2.28 -12.96
C SER A 226 -3.49 1.06 -13.51
N THR A 227 -3.95 -0.15 -13.18
CA THR A 227 -3.40 -1.41 -13.69
C THR A 227 -3.51 -1.47 -15.21
N LEU A 228 -4.69 -1.19 -15.77
CA LEU A 228 -4.92 -1.24 -17.21
C LEU A 228 -4.06 -0.21 -17.96
N ILE A 229 -4.00 1.02 -17.44
CA ILE A 229 -3.20 2.10 -18.02
C ILE A 229 -1.71 1.75 -17.97
N ALA A 230 -1.18 1.40 -16.80
CA ALA A 230 0.24 1.06 -16.62
C ALA A 230 0.64 -0.18 -17.44
N PHE A 231 -0.21 -1.20 -17.50
CA PHE A 231 0.02 -2.37 -18.33
C PHE A 231 0.05 -2.02 -19.82
N PHE A 232 -0.90 -1.20 -20.29
CA PHE A 232 -0.95 -0.77 -21.67
C PHE A 232 0.29 0.03 -22.06
N ILE A 233 0.70 1.00 -21.24
CA ILE A 233 1.95 1.77 -21.46
C ILE A 233 3.13 0.80 -21.51
N SER A 234 3.30 -0.02 -20.47
CA SER A 234 4.43 -0.92 -20.36
C SER A 234 4.53 -1.81 -21.60
N ARG A 235 3.41 -2.35 -22.10
CA ARG A 235 3.38 -3.13 -23.33
C ARG A 235 3.89 -2.35 -24.56
N GLN A 236 3.58 -1.05 -24.66
CA GLN A 236 4.00 -0.21 -25.80
C GLN A 236 5.47 0.20 -25.73
N ILE A 237 5.97 0.47 -24.52
CA ILE A 237 7.36 0.94 -24.30
C ILE A 237 8.33 -0.19 -23.97
N PHE A 238 7.85 -1.43 -23.88
CA PHE A 238 8.65 -2.59 -23.51
C PHE A 238 9.79 -2.82 -24.49
N ARG A 239 10.99 -3.04 -23.95
CA ARG A 239 12.22 -3.27 -24.69
C ARG A 239 12.74 -4.67 -24.42
N TRP A 240 13.07 -5.40 -25.48
CA TRP A 240 13.62 -6.75 -25.37
C TRP A 240 15.12 -6.73 -25.11
N GLU A 241 15.80 -5.67 -25.54
CA GLU A 241 17.25 -5.58 -25.52
C GLU A 241 17.74 -4.26 -24.90
N PRO A 242 18.90 -4.26 -24.23
CA PRO A 242 19.51 -3.05 -23.68
C PRO A 242 19.81 -1.98 -24.74
N GLU A 243 20.05 -2.35 -26.00
CA GLU A 243 20.46 -1.43 -27.06
C GLU A 243 19.28 -0.79 -27.83
N GLU A 244 18.05 -1.32 -27.68
CA GLU A 244 16.86 -0.77 -28.35
C GLU A 244 16.57 0.65 -27.85
N LYS A 245 16.58 1.67 -28.71
CA LYS A 245 16.19 3.04 -28.28
C LYS A 245 14.70 3.07 -27.91
N LEU A 246 14.33 3.86 -26.90
CA LEU A 246 12.91 4.07 -26.56
C LEU A 246 12.15 4.55 -27.80
N PRO A 247 11.00 3.95 -28.13
CA PRO A 247 10.24 4.37 -29.31
C PRO A 247 9.84 5.83 -29.16
N SER A 248 9.88 6.61 -30.25
CA SER A 248 9.53 8.03 -30.24
C SER A 248 8.07 8.27 -29.80
N SER A 249 7.20 7.28 -29.95
CA SER A 249 5.83 7.25 -29.42
C SER A 249 5.74 7.06 -27.89
N ALA A 250 6.81 6.65 -27.21
CA ALA A 250 6.82 6.47 -25.76
C ALA A 250 6.45 7.77 -25.05
N LYS A 251 6.97 8.92 -25.52
CA LYS A 251 6.69 10.24 -24.92
C LYS A 251 5.20 10.57 -24.94
N THR A 252 4.52 10.35 -26.07
CA THR A 252 3.08 10.62 -26.20
C THR A 252 2.23 9.69 -25.36
N TRP A 253 2.60 8.40 -25.26
CA TRP A 253 1.88 7.44 -24.42
C TRP A 253 2.08 7.67 -22.92
N THR A 254 3.29 8.08 -22.50
CA THR A 254 3.56 8.41 -21.09
C THR A 254 2.79 9.66 -20.65
N LEU A 255 2.68 10.67 -21.51
CA LEU A 255 1.84 11.85 -21.28
C LEU A 255 0.35 11.52 -21.26
N ALA A 256 -0.12 10.69 -22.20
CA ALA A 256 -1.52 10.26 -22.25
C ALA A 256 -1.95 9.47 -21.01
N ALA A 257 -1.03 8.72 -20.40
CA ALA A 257 -1.28 7.94 -19.19
C ALA A 257 -1.51 8.76 -17.92
N LEU A 258 -1.01 9.99 -17.89
CA LEU A 258 -1.26 10.90 -16.77
C LEU A 258 -2.70 11.44 -16.82
N ILE A 259 -3.34 11.47 -17.99
CA ILE A 259 -4.66 12.09 -18.19
C ILE A 259 -5.76 11.43 -17.33
N PRO A 260 -5.94 10.09 -17.29
CA PRO A 260 -6.97 9.48 -16.45
C PRO A 260 -6.69 9.66 -14.96
N PHE A 261 -5.42 9.70 -14.57
CA PHE A 261 -5.00 9.99 -13.20
C PHE A 261 -5.36 11.41 -12.79
N LEU A 262 -5.10 12.37 -13.68
CA LEU A 262 -5.47 13.77 -13.50
C LEU A 262 -7.00 13.93 -13.43
N LEU A 263 -7.76 13.23 -14.28
CA LEU A 263 -9.22 13.28 -14.27
C LEU A 263 -9.83 12.65 -13.01
N LEU A 264 -9.32 11.49 -12.57
CA LEU A 264 -9.75 10.83 -11.33
C LEU A 264 -9.47 11.70 -10.12
N GLY A 265 -8.25 12.21 -9.96
CA GLY A 265 -7.92 13.08 -8.84
C GLY A 265 -8.71 14.40 -8.87
N MET A 266 -9.00 14.96 -10.05
CA MET A 266 -9.87 16.14 -10.17
C MET A 266 -11.31 15.86 -9.71
N TRP A 267 -11.86 14.68 -10.05
CA TRP A 267 -13.20 14.27 -9.61
C TRP A 267 -13.25 14.06 -8.09
N GLU A 268 -12.25 13.37 -7.53
CA GLU A 268 -12.13 13.09 -6.09
C GLU A 268 -11.99 14.35 -5.24
N THR A 269 -11.22 15.32 -5.75
CA THR A 269 -10.98 16.58 -5.06
C THR A 269 -12.29 17.36 -4.88
N ARG A 270 -13.28 17.13 -5.76
CA ARG A 270 -14.62 17.74 -5.66
C ARG A 270 -15.52 17.03 -4.66
N ASP A 271 -15.48 15.70 -4.61
CA ASP A 271 -16.42 14.92 -3.78
C ASP A 271 -16.06 14.93 -2.28
N GLY A 272 -14.79 15.07 -1.91
CA GLY A 272 -14.33 15.23 -0.52
C GLY A 272 -14.58 14.03 0.42
N GLN A 273 -15.40 13.06 0.01
CA GLN A 273 -15.84 11.92 0.83
C GLN A 273 -14.67 11.09 1.36
N ARG A 274 -13.61 10.90 0.57
CA ARG A 274 -12.44 10.11 1.01
C ARG A 274 -11.68 10.76 2.14
N ARG A 275 -11.51 12.08 2.10
CA ARG A 275 -10.87 12.83 3.20
C ARG A 275 -11.68 12.69 4.48
N ALA A 276 -13.00 12.74 4.35
CA ALA A 276 -13.92 12.54 5.47
C ALA A 276 -13.83 11.10 6.05
N GLN A 277 -13.79 10.08 5.19
CA GLN A 277 -13.65 8.68 5.61
C GLN A 277 -12.30 8.38 6.27
N ALA A 278 -11.20 8.82 5.66
CA ALA A 278 -9.87 8.66 6.27
C ALA A 278 -9.80 9.34 7.65
N ARG A 279 -10.44 10.52 7.79
CA ARG A 279 -10.51 11.26 9.05
C ARG A 279 -11.38 10.55 10.09
N SER A 280 -12.50 9.94 9.71
CA SER A 280 -13.37 9.21 10.64
C SER A 280 -12.70 7.93 11.15
N ILE A 281 -12.01 7.17 10.29
CA ILE A 281 -11.24 5.98 10.67
C ILE A 281 -10.12 6.39 11.62
N PHE A 282 -9.33 7.42 11.29
CA PHE A 282 -8.24 7.88 12.15
C PHE A 282 -8.74 8.36 13.52
N ARG A 283 -9.77 9.23 13.55
CA ARG A 283 -10.36 9.74 14.80
C ARG A 283 -10.93 8.64 15.69
N SER A 284 -11.65 7.68 15.11
CA SER A 284 -12.22 6.56 15.86
C SER A 284 -11.14 5.64 16.44
N THR A 285 -9.99 5.54 15.77
CA THR A 285 -8.91 4.63 16.16
C THR A 285 -7.95 5.25 17.18
N TYR A 286 -7.59 6.51 17.01
CA TYR A 286 -6.55 7.16 17.83
C TYR A 286 -7.05 8.32 18.70
N GLU A 287 -7.91 9.21 18.19
CA GLU A 287 -8.32 10.42 18.94
C GLU A 287 -9.38 10.13 20.02
N ALA A 288 -10.40 9.30 19.71
CA ALA A 288 -11.50 9.04 20.63
C ALA A 288 -11.08 8.31 21.92
N PRO A 289 -10.20 7.28 21.87
CA PRO A 289 -9.68 6.66 23.09
C PRO A 289 -8.85 7.63 23.95
N GLN A 290 -8.01 8.46 23.33
CA GLN A 290 -7.17 9.43 24.05
C GLN A 290 -8.01 10.47 24.80
N ARG A 291 -9.06 11.01 24.16
CA ARG A 291 -9.98 11.96 24.83
C ARG A 291 -10.68 11.35 26.05
N LYS A 292 -11.12 10.09 25.95
CA LYS A 292 -11.74 9.39 27.09
C LYS A 292 -10.76 9.20 28.24
N GLN A 293 -9.49 8.97 27.93
CA GLN A 293 -8.44 8.79 28.92
C GLN A 293 -8.02 10.11 29.58
N GLN A 294 -8.00 11.20 28.82
CA GLN A 294 -7.72 12.55 29.31
C GLN A 294 -8.85 13.12 30.18
N ASN A 295 -10.11 12.78 29.86
CA ASN A 295 -11.28 13.21 30.63
C ASN A 295 -11.63 12.25 31.80
N LYS A 296 -10.79 11.24 32.08
CA LYS A 296 -11.00 10.38 33.24
C LYS A 296 -10.70 11.21 34.50
N PRO A 297 -11.64 11.35 35.46
CA PRO A 297 -11.38 12.09 36.69
C PRO A 297 -10.12 11.53 37.37
N ALA A 298 -9.26 12.43 37.86
CA ALA A 298 -8.03 12.06 38.54
C ALA A 298 -8.37 11.07 39.68
N PRO A 299 -7.60 9.99 39.86
CA PRO A 299 -7.82 9.07 40.96
C PRO A 299 -7.64 9.86 42.26
N ASP A 300 -8.74 10.02 42.99
CA ASP A 300 -8.88 10.62 44.32
C ASP A 300 -7.83 11.70 44.63
N ALA A 301 -8.05 12.90 44.09
CA ALA A 301 -7.46 14.08 44.73
C ALA A 301 -7.93 14.06 46.20
N PRO A 302 -7.02 14.07 47.19
CA PRO A 302 -7.42 14.05 48.59
C PRO A 302 -8.41 15.19 48.81
N ALA A 303 -9.56 14.87 49.41
CA ALA A 303 -10.63 15.81 49.67
C ALA A 303 -10.04 17.11 50.21
N ALA A 304 -10.27 18.22 49.50
CA ALA A 304 -9.80 19.53 49.92
C ALA A 304 -10.22 19.75 51.39
N PRO A 305 -9.31 20.17 52.28
CA PRO A 305 -9.65 20.37 53.67
C PRO A 305 -10.84 21.33 53.77
N ALA A 306 -11.85 20.92 54.54
CA ALA A 306 -13.08 21.69 54.71
C ALA A 306 -12.75 23.13 55.15
N PRO A 307 -13.42 24.15 54.59
CA PRO A 307 -13.18 25.52 54.99
C PRO A 307 -13.45 25.69 56.50
N PRO A 308 -12.62 26.48 57.20
CA PRO A 308 -12.79 26.69 58.64
C PRO A 308 -14.17 27.30 58.91
N ALA A 309 -14.86 26.74 59.91
CA ALA A 309 -16.18 27.20 60.33
C ALA A 309 -16.17 28.71 60.62
N PRO A 310 -17.20 29.47 60.22
CA PRO A 310 -17.25 30.90 60.47
C PRO A 310 -17.21 31.13 61.99
N GLY A 311 -16.17 31.83 62.43
CA GLY A 311 -15.93 32.14 63.83
C GLY A 311 -17.17 32.78 64.46
N SER A 312 -17.58 32.22 65.60
CA SER A 312 -18.56 32.81 66.50
C SER A 312 -18.08 34.20 66.90
N GLY A 313 -18.67 35.23 66.28
CA GLY A 313 -18.46 36.61 66.67
C GLY A 313 -18.96 36.79 68.11
N VAL A 314 -18.01 36.93 69.03
CA VAL A 314 -18.26 37.46 70.37
C VAL A 314 -18.76 38.89 70.20
N ARG A 315 -20.03 39.14 70.50
CA ARG A 315 -20.53 40.51 70.70
C ARG A 315 -20.05 41.00 72.07
N PRO A 316 -19.45 42.19 72.17
CA PRO A 316 -19.36 42.87 73.46
C PRO A 316 -20.73 43.46 73.79
N GLU A 317 -21.25 43.14 74.97
CA GLU A 317 -21.75 44.04 76.03
C GLU A 317 -22.34 43.20 77.17
#